data_AF-A0A0D6KSH6-F1
#
_entry.id   AF-A0A0D6KSH6-F1
#
_cell.length_a   1.000
_cell.length_b   1.000
_cell.length_c   1.000
_cell.angle_alpha   90.00
_cell.angle_beta   90.00
_cell.angle_gamma   90.00
#
_symmetry.space_group_name_H-M   'P 1'
#
loop_
_entity.id
_entity.type
_entity.pdbx_description
1 polymer ?
#
loop_
_entity_poly.entity_id
_entity_poly.type
_entity_poly.pdbx_seq_one_letter_code
_entity_poly.pdbx_strand_id
1 'polypeptide(L)'
;MSTVKVEIQLSLAQLLKAVEQLNQQDLDNFVSQVLALQRQRQIKQQLEYEAELLAEISEPIPLDIQKSHERLIAKKDAATLTSYEYGELLGLTEQIETLQAEYLNNLIELANLRGISLNALIEALNIQTRIYTEL
;
A
#
# COMPACT_ATOMS: atom_id res chain seq x y z
N MET A 1 2.84 42.43 -17.95
CA MET A 1 1.98 41.95 -19.04
C MET A 1 0.85 41.16 -18.41
N SER A 2 -0.41 41.50 -18.72
CA SER A 2 -1.57 40.80 -18.17
C SER A 2 -1.72 39.43 -18.86
N THR A 3 -1.57 38.34 -18.11
CA THR A 3 -1.81 36.99 -18.62
C THR A 3 -3.27 36.61 -18.37
N VAL A 4 -4.04 36.45 -19.44
CA VAL A 4 -5.41 35.88 -19.39
C VAL A 4 -5.28 34.36 -19.48
N LYS A 5 -5.80 33.63 -18.49
CA LYS A 5 -5.93 32.17 -18.56
C LYS A 5 -7.13 31.82 -19.43
N VAL A 6 -6.90 31.20 -20.58
CA VAL A 6 -7.95 30.61 -21.42
C VAL A 6 -7.89 29.09 -21.23
N GLU A 7 -8.94 28.51 -20.66
CA GLU A 7 -9.10 27.05 -20.60
C GLU A 7 -9.71 26.57 -21.91
N ILE A 8 -8.88 25.95 -22.75
CA ILE A 8 -9.31 25.40 -24.04
C ILE A 8 -9.52 23.89 -23.85
N GLN A 9 -10.75 23.41 -24.06
CA GLN A 9 -11.03 21.97 -24.14
C GLN A 9 -10.60 21.47 -25.52
N LEU A 10 -9.45 20.81 -25.60
CA LEU A 10 -8.94 20.15 -26.79
C LEU A 10 -9.08 18.64 -26.64
N SER A 11 -9.68 17.98 -27.62
CA SER A 11 -9.61 16.52 -27.72
C SER A 11 -8.18 16.06 -28.04
N LEU A 12 -7.84 14.82 -27.68
CA LEU A 12 -6.53 14.22 -28.01
C LEU A 12 -6.23 14.31 -29.52
N ALA A 13 -7.23 14.05 -30.37
CA ALA A 13 -7.08 14.12 -31.82
C ALA A 13 -6.77 15.54 -32.32
N GLN A 14 -7.39 16.57 -31.71
CA GLN A 14 -7.10 17.96 -32.04
C GLN A 14 -5.72 18.40 -31.53
N LEU A 15 -5.30 17.90 -30.36
CA LEU A 15 -3.95 18.13 -29.84
C LEU A 15 -2.88 17.54 -30.76
N LEU A 16 -3.06 16.30 -31.23
CA LEU A 16 -2.12 15.66 -32.16
C LEU A 16 -2.02 16.42 -33.48
N LYS A 17 -3.14 16.87 -34.04
CA LYS A 17 -3.13 17.74 -35.24
C LYS A 17 -2.39 19.06 -35.03
N ALA A 18 -2.42 19.63 -33.83
CA ALA A 18 -1.66 20.84 -33.51
C ALA A 18 -0.15 20.54 -33.39
N VAL A 19 0.21 19.40 -32.81
CA VAL A 19 1.61 18.93 -32.70
C VAL A 19 2.21 18.64 -34.09
N GLU A 20 1.42 18.14 -35.05
CA GLU A 20 1.85 17.95 -36.45
C GLU A 20 2.30 19.24 -37.14
N GLN A 21 1.83 20.41 -36.69
CA GLN A 21 2.21 21.71 -37.26
C GLN A 21 3.50 22.30 -36.65
N LEU A 22 4.07 21.64 -35.64
CA LEU A 22 5.30 22.10 -35.01
C LEU A 22 6.50 21.87 -35.95
N ASN A 23 7.48 22.76 -35.88
CA ASN A 23 8.79 22.49 -36.46
C ASN A 23 9.52 21.41 -35.64
N GLN A 24 10.62 20.87 -36.18
CA GLN A 24 11.37 19.80 -35.53
C GLN A 24 11.84 20.14 -34.11
N GLN A 25 12.32 21.37 -33.89
CA GLN A 25 12.82 21.81 -32.58
C GLN A 25 11.70 21.88 -31.53
N ASP A 26 10.55 22.42 -31.90
CA ASP A 26 9.38 22.50 -31.02
C ASP A 26 8.77 21.12 -30.76
N LEU A 27 8.81 20.22 -31.75
CA LEU A 27 8.41 18.84 -31.59
C LEU A 27 9.31 18.09 -30.59
N ASP A 28 10.63 18.23 -30.69
CA ASP A 28 11.59 17.62 -29.76
C ASP A 28 11.39 18.15 -28.32
N ASN A 29 11.13 19.45 -28.18
CA ASN A 29 10.79 20.09 -26.90
C ASN A 29 9.46 19.55 -26.35
N PHE A 30 8.45 19.38 -27.19
CA PHE A 30 7.16 18.82 -26.80
C PHE A 30 7.31 17.38 -26.28
N VAL A 31 8.02 16.51 -27.02
CA VAL A 31 8.28 15.13 -26.61
C VAL A 31 8.98 15.10 -25.25
N SER A 32 10.00 15.92 -25.06
CA SER A 32 10.74 16.01 -23.79
C SER A 32 9.84 16.39 -22.61
N GLN A 33 8.91 17.33 -22.81
CA GLN A 33 7.94 17.73 -21.79
C GLN A 33 6.90 16.64 -21.50
N VAL A 34 6.41 15.95 -22.52
CA VAL A 34 5.48 14.81 -22.34
C VAL A 34 6.14 13.67 -21.56
N LEU A 35 7.41 13.36 -21.85
CA LEU A 35 8.18 12.37 -21.09
C LEU A 35 8.40 12.80 -19.64
N ALA A 36 8.64 14.09 -19.39
CA ALA A 36 8.73 14.62 -18.02
C ALA A 36 7.39 14.49 -17.28
N LEU A 37 6.27 14.83 -17.93
CA LEU A 37 4.92 14.67 -17.37
C LEU A 37 4.59 13.20 -17.08
N GLN A 38 4.97 12.29 -17.98
CA GLN A 38 4.78 10.85 -17.78
C GLN A 38 5.53 10.36 -16.54
N ARG A 39 6.81 10.72 -16.41
CA ARG A 39 7.62 10.37 -15.22
C ARG A 39 7.02 10.96 -13.95
N GLN A 40 6.59 12.22 -13.98
CA GLN A 40 5.97 12.86 -12.82
C GLN A 40 4.70 12.13 -12.37
N ARG A 41 3.85 11.70 -13.32
CA ARG A 41 2.64 10.92 -13.01
C ARG A 41 2.98 9.56 -12.42
N GLN A 42 3.97 8.86 -12.96
CA GLN A 42 4.43 7.57 -12.43
C GLN A 42 4.97 7.71 -11.01
N ILE A 43 5.81 8.71 -10.75
CA ILE A 43 6.33 8.99 -9.40
C ILE A 43 5.19 9.28 -8.44
N LYS A 44 4.20 10.08 -8.86
CA LYS A 44 3.04 10.40 -8.02
C LYS A 44 2.24 9.14 -7.67
N GLN A 45 1.93 8.31 -8.66
CA GLN A 45 1.22 7.04 -8.44
C GLN A 45 2.00 6.09 -7.52
N GLN A 46 3.32 6.02 -7.69
CA GLN A 46 4.19 5.23 -6.84
C GLN A 46 4.18 5.73 -5.38
N LEU A 47 4.23 7.05 -5.17
CA LEU A 47 4.18 7.64 -3.83
C LEU A 47 2.81 7.47 -3.16
N GLU A 48 1.73 7.57 -3.93
CA GLU A 48 0.37 7.29 -3.44
C GLU A 48 0.25 5.83 -3.00
N TYR A 49 0.72 4.90 -3.83
CA TYR A 49 0.70 3.48 -3.49
C TYR A 49 1.58 3.14 -2.29
N GLU A 50 2.77 3.75 -2.21
CA GLU A 50 3.65 3.59 -1.05
C GLU A 50 2.98 4.07 0.25
N ALA A 51 2.25 5.19 0.19
CA ALA A 51 1.53 5.73 1.34
C ALA A 51 0.37 4.82 1.77
N GLU A 52 -0.35 4.20 0.82
CA GLU A 52 -1.40 3.21 1.09
C GLU A 52 -0.83 1.99 1.81
N LEU A 53 0.24 1.38 1.29
CA LEU A 53 0.92 0.25 1.92
C LEU A 53 1.39 0.57 3.35
N LEU A 54 1.97 1.76 3.55
CA LEU A 54 2.42 2.20 4.88
C LEU A 54 1.25 2.40 5.86
N ALA A 55 0.09 2.86 5.37
CA ALA A 55 -1.11 2.99 6.20
C ALA A 55 -1.62 1.62 6.65
N GLU A 56 -1.71 0.65 5.74
CA GLU A 56 -2.15 -0.72 6.05
C GLU A 56 -1.16 -1.43 6.99
N ILE A 57 0.15 -1.30 6.78
CA ILE A 57 1.19 -1.87 7.67
C ILE A 57 1.10 -1.28 9.09
N SER A 58 0.67 -0.02 9.21
CA SER A 58 0.57 0.66 10.50
C SER A 58 -0.66 0.22 11.29
N GLU A 59 -1.66 -0.39 10.66
CA GLU A 59 -2.90 -0.78 11.30
C GLU A 59 -2.69 -1.94 12.29
N PRO A 60 -3.06 -1.77 13.58
CA PRO A 60 -3.03 -2.87 14.54
C PRO A 60 -4.17 -3.85 14.30
N ILE A 61 -3.95 -5.13 14.66
CA ILE A 61 -5.06 -6.08 14.79
C ILE A 61 -6.09 -5.47 15.75
N PRO A 62 -7.39 -5.48 15.41
CA PRO A 62 -8.44 -4.92 16.24
C PRO A 62 -8.38 -5.41 17.69
N LEU A 63 -8.50 -4.47 18.63
CA LEU A 63 -8.29 -4.72 20.07
C LEU A 63 -9.32 -5.70 20.66
N ASP A 64 -10.52 -5.73 20.10
CA ASP A 64 -11.58 -6.67 20.45
C ASP A 64 -11.24 -8.11 20.02
N ILE A 65 -10.65 -8.29 18.84
CA ILE A 65 -10.13 -9.59 18.38
C ILE A 65 -8.99 -10.04 19.31
N GLN A 66 -8.00 -9.18 19.57
CA GLN A 66 -6.88 -9.48 20.47
C GLN A 66 -7.37 -9.90 21.86
N LYS A 67 -8.22 -9.09 22.50
CA LYS A 67 -8.74 -9.37 23.85
C LYS A 67 -9.56 -10.65 23.90
N SER A 68 -10.36 -10.91 22.86
CA SER A 68 -11.18 -12.12 22.80
C SER A 68 -10.32 -13.36 22.66
N HIS A 69 -9.29 -13.29 21.81
CA HIS A 69 -8.31 -14.35 21.62
C HIS A 69 -7.51 -14.63 22.90
N GLU A 70 -6.91 -13.60 23.52
CA GLU A 70 -6.14 -13.72 24.77
C GLU A 70 -6.98 -14.34 25.90
N ARG A 71 -8.24 -13.93 26.04
CA ARG A 71 -9.16 -14.49 27.03
C ARG A 71 -9.39 -15.99 26.81
N LEU A 72 -9.56 -16.41 25.56
CA LEU A 72 -9.80 -17.81 25.23
C LEU A 72 -8.52 -18.67 25.37
N ILE A 73 -7.36 -18.11 25.04
CA ILE A 73 -6.05 -18.74 25.32
C ILE A 73 -5.88 -18.95 26.83
N ALA A 74 -6.15 -17.95 27.66
CA ALA A 74 -6.05 -18.09 29.11
C ALA A 74 -7.00 -19.19 29.65
N LYS A 75 -8.20 -19.33 29.07
CA LYS A 75 -9.12 -20.42 29.41
C LYS A 75 -8.62 -21.80 28.94
N LYS A 76 -8.01 -21.87 27.74
CA LYS A 76 -7.35 -23.08 27.22
C LYS A 76 -6.29 -23.55 28.20
N ASP A 77 -5.42 -22.64 28.63
CA ASP A 77 -4.28 -22.95 29.50
C ASP A 77 -4.73 -23.34 30.92
N ALA A 78 -5.84 -22.77 31.38
CA ALA A 78 -6.50 -23.17 32.63
C ALA A 78 -7.34 -24.46 32.50
N ALA A 79 -7.41 -25.08 31.32
CA ALA A 79 -8.27 -26.24 31.02
C ALA A 79 -9.76 -26.01 31.36
N THR A 80 -10.23 -24.76 31.23
CA THR A 80 -11.63 -24.35 31.49
C THR A 80 -12.40 -24.04 30.22
N LEU A 81 -11.76 -24.16 29.06
CA LEU A 81 -12.33 -23.87 27.76
C LEU A 81 -13.42 -24.88 27.39
N THR A 82 -14.61 -24.38 27.06
CA THR A 82 -15.70 -25.24 26.57
C THR A 82 -15.52 -25.58 25.08
N SER A 83 -16.21 -26.62 24.60
CA SER A 83 -16.17 -26.98 23.17
C SER A 83 -16.69 -25.86 22.25
N TYR A 84 -17.66 -25.08 22.73
CA TYR A 84 -18.17 -23.91 22.01
C TYR A 84 -17.09 -22.82 21.91
N GLU A 85 -16.45 -22.49 23.03
CA GLU A 85 -15.36 -21.50 23.09
C GLU A 85 -14.11 -21.95 22.34
N TYR A 86 -13.87 -23.25 22.21
CA TYR A 86 -12.82 -23.78 21.35
C TYR A 86 -13.07 -23.47 19.87
N GLY A 87 -14.32 -23.58 19.41
CA GLY A 87 -14.71 -23.15 18.06
C GLY A 87 -14.52 -21.64 17.85
N GLU A 88 -14.85 -20.83 18.86
CA GLU A 88 -14.57 -19.37 18.81
C GLU A 88 -13.07 -19.08 18.74
N LEU A 89 -12.25 -19.80 19.51
CA LEU A 89 -10.79 -19.65 19.50
C LEU A 89 -10.20 -20.00 18.14
N LEU A 90 -10.66 -21.09 17.51
CA LEU A 90 -10.23 -21.48 16.17
C LEU A 90 -10.55 -20.37 15.15
N GLY A 91 -11.80 -19.89 15.14
CA GLY A 91 -12.22 -18.83 14.22
C GLY A 91 -11.47 -17.50 14.42
N LEU A 92 -11.14 -17.13 15.67
CA LEU A 92 -10.32 -15.94 15.94
C LEU A 92 -8.87 -16.13 15.49
N THR A 93 -8.33 -17.35 15.61
CA THR A 93 -6.97 -17.66 15.16
C THR A 93 -6.87 -17.55 13.64
N GLU A 94 -7.81 -18.13 12.89
CA GLU A 94 -7.87 -18.00 11.42
C GLU A 94 -7.97 -16.53 10.97
N GLN A 95 -8.74 -15.70 11.68
CA GLN A 95 -8.84 -14.26 11.38
C GLN A 95 -7.50 -13.54 11.62
N ILE A 96 -6.83 -13.83 12.73
CA ILE A 96 -5.52 -13.25 13.05
C ILE A 96 -4.47 -13.66 12.01
N GLU A 97 -4.44 -14.94 11.62
CA GLU A 97 -3.53 -15.45 10.58
C GLU A 97 -3.77 -14.77 9.23
N THR A 98 -5.03 -14.55 8.85
CA THR A 98 -5.38 -13.84 7.62
C THR A 98 -4.83 -12.40 7.63
N LEU A 99 -5.08 -11.66 8.71
CA LEU A 99 -4.57 -10.30 8.89
C LEU A 99 -3.03 -10.26 8.87
N GLN A 100 -2.37 -11.27 9.44
CA GLN A 100 -0.92 -11.37 9.41
C GLN A 100 -0.36 -11.69 8.03
N ALA A 101 -1.05 -12.53 7.25
CA ALA A 101 -0.66 -12.82 5.88
C ALA A 101 -0.77 -11.57 5.00
N GLU A 102 -1.85 -10.80 5.14
CA GLU A 102 -2.02 -9.51 4.47
C GLU A 102 -0.92 -8.52 4.87
N TYR A 103 -0.66 -8.39 6.17
CA TYR A 103 0.44 -7.56 6.69
C TYR A 103 1.81 -7.94 6.08
N LEU A 104 2.12 -9.24 5.98
CA LEU A 104 3.38 -9.71 5.39
C LEU A 104 3.43 -9.43 3.89
N ASN A 105 2.33 -9.62 3.16
CA ASN A 105 2.24 -9.30 1.75
C ASN A 105 2.52 -7.81 1.50
N ASN A 106 1.92 -6.93 2.31
CA ASN A 106 2.13 -5.48 2.21
C ASN A 106 3.59 -5.08 2.47
N LEU A 107 4.26 -5.72 3.44
CA LEU A 107 5.69 -5.50 3.67
C LEU A 107 6.55 -5.96 2.48
N ILE A 108 6.25 -7.13 1.91
CA ILE A 108 6.96 -7.64 0.73
C ILE A 108 6.78 -6.69 -0.44
N GLU A 109 5.55 -6.21 -0.65
CA GLU A 109 5.25 -5.28 -1.73
C GLU A 109 5.94 -3.93 -1.57
N LEU A 110 5.95 -3.38 -0.34
CA LEU A 110 6.69 -2.16 -0.03
C LEU A 110 8.20 -2.34 -0.23
N ALA A 111 8.75 -3.50 0.12
CA ALA A 111 10.17 -3.81 -0.09
C ALA A 111 10.51 -3.83 -1.59
N ASN A 112 9.64 -4.46 -2.39
CA ASN A 112 9.75 -4.47 -3.85
C ASN A 112 9.65 -3.07 -4.44
N LEU A 113 8.70 -2.25 -3.97
CA LEU A 113 8.49 -0.87 -4.42
C LEU A 113 9.73 0.01 -4.16
N ARG A 114 10.41 -0.23 -3.03
CA ARG A 114 11.65 0.47 -2.65
C ARG A 114 12.93 -0.16 -3.22
N GLY A 115 12.84 -1.33 -3.83
CA GLY A 115 13.99 -2.06 -4.36
C GLY A 115 14.97 -2.54 -3.28
N ILE A 116 14.48 -2.83 -2.07
CA ILE A 116 15.29 -3.33 -0.94
C ILE A 116 14.82 -4.70 -0.48
N SER A 117 15.66 -5.43 0.27
CA SER A 117 15.24 -6.69 0.88
C SER A 117 14.19 -6.48 1.98
N LEU A 118 13.34 -7.47 2.21
CA LEU A 118 12.36 -7.45 3.30
C LEU A 118 13.02 -7.19 4.68
N ASN A 119 14.16 -7.83 4.95
CA ASN A 119 14.89 -7.62 6.21
C ASN A 119 15.36 -6.18 6.36
N ALA A 120 15.92 -5.59 5.28
CA ALA A 120 16.35 -4.20 5.29
C ALA A 120 15.16 -3.22 5.48
N LEU A 121 14.00 -3.56 4.92
CA LEU A 121 12.77 -2.78 5.14
C LEU A 121 12.32 -2.83 6.60
N ILE A 122 12.27 -4.02 7.19
CA ILE A 122 11.86 -4.23 8.59
C ILE A 122 12.78 -3.46 9.54
N GLU A 123 14.10 -3.52 9.32
CA GLU A 123 15.09 -2.74 10.06
C GLU A 123 14.86 -1.22 9.89
N ALA A 124 14.66 -0.76 8.66
CA ALA A 124 14.48 0.66 8.35
C ALA A 124 13.20 1.26 8.96
N LEU A 125 12.12 0.48 9.01
CA LEU A 125 10.86 0.90 9.61
C LEU A 125 10.85 0.71 11.13
N ASN A 126 11.89 0.08 11.71
CA ASN A 126 11.98 -0.29 13.12
C ASN A 126 10.72 -1.03 13.61
N ILE A 127 10.16 -1.88 12.75
CA ILE A 127 8.96 -2.64 13.08
C ILE A 127 9.40 -3.94 13.71
N GLN A 128 8.96 -4.21 14.95
CA GLN A 128 8.96 -5.57 15.45
C GLN A 128 7.92 -6.34 14.63
N THR A 129 8.37 -7.32 13.85
CA THR A 129 7.48 -8.22 13.10
C THR A 129 6.42 -8.77 14.06
N ARG A 130 5.15 -8.41 13.81
CA ARG A 130 3.99 -8.83 14.61
C ARG A 130 3.59 -10.27 14.31
N ILE A 131 4.59 -11.16 14.28
CA ILE A 131 4.33 -12.59 14.16
C ILE A 131 3.89 -13.02 15.56
N TYR A 132 2.57 -13.16 15.77
CA TYR A 132 2.12 -13.92 16.92
C TYR A 132 2.57 -15.36 16.69
N THR A 133 3.62 -15.76 17.40
CA THR A 133 4.03 -17.15 17.42
C THR A 133 3.07 -17.83 18.37
N GLU A 134 2.28 -18.79 17.87
CA GLU A 134 1.53 -19.71 18.72
C GLU A 134 2.48 -20.32 19.76
N LEU A 135 2.17 -20.13 21.04
CA LEU A 135 2.77 -20.83 22.18
C LEU A 135 1.66 -21.48 22.99
#